data_AF-A0A0B1RQ30-F1
#
_entry.id   AF-A0A0B1RQ30-F1
#
_cell.length_a   1.000
_cell.length_b   1.000
_cell.length_c   1.000
_cell.angle_alpha   90.00
_cell.angle_beta   90.00
_cell.angle_gamma   90.00
#
_symmetry.space_group_name_H-M   'P 1'
#
loop_
_entity.id
_entity.type
_entity.pdbx_description
1 polymer ?
#
loop_
_entity_poly.entity_id
_entity_poly.type
_entity_poly.pdbx_seq_one_letter_code
_entity_poly.pdbx_strand_id
1 'polypeptide(L)' 'MAMAARGRSSKLPPEVNRILYIKNLPYKITSSEMYEIFGKFGAIRQIRV' A
#
# COMPACT_ATOMS: atom_id res chain seq x y z
N MET A 1 -29.94 -18.81 -10.15
CA MET A 1 -29.18 -18.20 -11.27
C MET A 1 -28.19 -17.20 -10.69
N ALA A 2 -27.05 -17.06 -11.35
CA ALA A 2 -25.72 -16.78 -10.79
C ALA A 2 -25.53 -15.48 -9.98
N MET A 3 -24.84 -15.63 -8.85
CA MET A 3 -24.04 -14.59 -8.18
C MET A 3 -22.79 -14.31 -9.01
N ALA A 4 -22.55 -13.05 -9.35
CA ALA A 4 -21.21 -12.57 -9.66
C ALA A 4 -21.14 -11.08 -9.31
N ALA A 5 -20.92 -10.80 -8.03
CA ALA A 5 -20.39 -9.52 -7.60
C ALA A 5 -19.03 -9.35 -8.30
N ARG A 6 -19.06 -8.64 -9.43
CA ARG A 6 -17.89 -8.30 -10.21
C ARG A 6 -17.12 -7.26 -9.41
N GLY A 7 -16.36 -7.72 -8.42
CA GLY A 7 -15.37 -6.92 -7.72
C GLY A 7 -14.49 -6.29 -8.79
N ARG A 8 -14.64 -4.98 -8.99
CA ARG A 8 -13.81 -4.22 -9.93
C ARG A 8 -12.40 -4.25 -9.36
N SER A 9 -11.62 -5.26 -9.75
CA SER A 9 -10.17 -5.09 -9.84
C SER A 9 -9.93 -4.09 -10.97
N SER A 10 -10.16 -2.81 -10.70
CA SER A 10 -9.65 -1.73 -11.52
C SER A 10 -8.14 -1.76 -11.30
N LYS A 11 -7.47 -2.64 -12.05
CA LYS A 11 -6.01 -2.58 -12.19
C LYS A 11 -5.71 -1.13 -12.56
N LEU A 12 -4.97 -0.45 -11.68
CA LEU A 12 -4.54 0.90 -11.96
C LEU A 12 -3.80 0.88 -13.30
N PRO A 13 -3.95 1.92 -14.15
CA PRO A 13 -3.18 2.05 -15.37
C PRO A 13 -1.69 1.84 -15.06
N PRO A 14 -0.91 1.23 -15.98
CA PRO A 14 0.51 0.94 -15.76
C PRO A 14 1.34 2.21 -15.48
N GLU A 15 0.82 3.37 -15.87
CA GLU A 15 1.39 4.70 -15.65
C GLU A 15 1.31 5.17 -14.18
N VAL A 16 0.43 4.58 -13.37
CA VAL A 16 0.22 4.99 -11.98
C VAL A 16 1.21 4.31 -11.06
N ASN A 17 2.12 5.09 -10.49
CA ASN A 17 3.05 4.64 -9.47
C ASN A 17 2.34 4.42 -8.13
N ARG A 18 2.58 3.25 -7.52
CA ARG A 18 2.09 2.89 -6.17
C ARG A 18 3.12 3.21 -5.08
N ILE A 19 3.89 4.28 -5.29
CA ILE A 19 4.97 4.70 -4.38
C ILE A 19 4.47 5.92 -3.60
N LEU A 20 4.63 5.88 -2.29
CA LEU A 20 4.31 6.99 -1.40
C LEU A 20 5.60 7.59 -0.88
N TYR A 21 5.67 8.93 -0.85
CA TYR A 21 6.73 9.67 -0.20
C TYR A 21 6.19 10.33 1.06
N ILE A 22 6.80 10.01 2.19
CA ILE A 22 6.33 10.43 3.51
C ILE A 22 7.43 11.27 4.15
N LYS A 23 7.10 12.50 4.53
CA LYS A 23 7.99 13.42 5.23
C LYS A 23 7.66 13.47 6.72
N ASN A 24 8.57 14.07 7.50
CA ASN A 24 8.36 14.36 8.91
C ASN A 24 8.17 13.11 9.78
N LEU A 25 8.91 12.05 9.46
CA LEU A 25 8.98 10.85 10.30
C LEU A 25 10.05 11.00 11.37
N PRO A 26 9.86 10.37 12.56
CA PRO A 26 10.92 10.29 13.56
C PRO A 26 12.17 9.60 13.01
N TYR A 27 13.37 10.09 13.36
CA TYR A 27 14.65 9.49 12.93
C TYR A 27 14.87 8.05 13.39
N LYS A 28 14.12 7.61 14.40
CA LYS A 28 14.21 6.25 14.95
C LYS A 28 13.17 5.30 14.38
N ILE A 29 12.37 5.72 13.40
CA ILE A 29 11.33 4.88 12.82
C ILE A 29 11.93 3.62 12.20
N THR A 30 11.32 2.47 12.47
CA THR A 30 11.77 1.20 11.93
C THR A 30 10.86 0.75 10.78
N SER A 31 11.39 -0.11 9.90
CA SER A 31 10.57 -0.72 8.84
C SER A 31 9.41 -1.54 9.41
N SER A 32 9.58 -2.21 10.56
CA SER A 32 8.53 -3.02 11.20
C SER A 32 7.31 -2.18 11.57
N GLU A 33 7.52 -1.04 12.24
CA GLU A 33 6.44 -0.12 12.60
C GLU A 33 5.69 0.38 11.35
N MET A 34 6.43 0.66 10.27
CA MET A 34 5.83 1.08 9.01
C MET A 34 5.00 -0.04 8.36
N TYR A 35 5.44 -1.30 8.45
CA TYR A 35 4.63 -2.45 8.02
C TYR A 35 3.36 -2.61 8.86
N GLU A 36 3.43 -2.42 10.18
CA GLU A 36 2.26 -2.52 11.08
C GLU A 36 1.23 -1.41 10.82
N ILE A 37 1.69 -0.18 10.59
CA ILE A 37 0.82 0.96 10.33
C ILE A 37 0.19 0.84 8.94
N PHE A 38 1.00 0.71 7.89
CA PHE A 38 0.51 0.73 6.51
C PHE A 38 -0.06 -0.60 6.03
N GLY A 39 0.29 -1.72 6.69
CA GLY A 39 -0.18 -3.06 6.30
C GLY A 39 -1.69 -3.22 6.41
N LYS A 40 -2.35 -2.43 7.26
CA LYS A 40 -3.81 -2.38 7.38
C LYS A 40 -4.50 -1.84 6.13
N PHE A 41 -3.81 -1.04 5.33
CA PHE A 41 -4.34 -0.41 4.11
C PHE A 41 -4.05 -1.21 2.84
N GLY A 42 -3.20 -2.24 2.93
CA GLY A 42 -2.91 -3.13 1.82
C GLY A 42 -1.52 -3.75 1.90
N ALA A 43 -1.23 -4.61 0.92
CA ALA A 43 0.07 -5.27 0.82
C ALA A 43 1.18 -4.27 0.47
N ILE A 44 2.23 -4.22 1.28
CA ILE A 44 3.39 -3.38 1.06
C ILE A 44 4.48 -4.21 0.39
N ARG A 45 4.94 -3.75 -0.78
CA ARG A 45 6.02 -4.42 -1.52
C ARG A 45 7.39 -4.19 -0.89
N GLN A 46 7.69 -2.94 -0.51
CA GLN A 46 8.99 -2.53 0.00
C GLN A 46 8.85 -1.23 0.78
N ILE A 47 9.71 -1.05 1.78
CA ILE A 47 9.89 0.20 2.51
C ILE A 47 11.32 0.70 2.27
N ARG A 48 11.47 2.01 2.11
CA ARG A 48 12.77 2.69 1.95
C ARG A 48 12.79 3.81 2.98
N VAL A 49 13.62 3.65 4.01
CA VAL A 49 13.86 4.59 5.12
C VAL A 49 15.28 5.09 5.06
#